data_AF-B4WQX9-F1
#
_entry.id   AF-B4WQX9-F1
#
_cell.length_a   1.000
_cell.length_b   1.000
_cell.length_c   1.000
_cell.angle_alpha   90.00
_cell.angle_beta   90.00
_cell.angle_gamma   90.00
#
_symmetry.space_group_name_H-M   'P 1'
#
loop_
_entity.id
_entity.type
_entity.pdbx_description
1 polymer ?
#
loop_
_entity_poly.entity_id
_entity_poly.type
_entity_poly.pdbx_seq_one_letter_code
_entity_poly.pdbx_strand_id
1 'polypeptide(L)' 'MDIRLLRQFWSILAASPNQRLASLDDSSVSKWIVDILKADPTFDPRNLPTVNQYIQTRIPLIRDLSQQA' A
#
# COMPACT_ATOMS: atom_id res chain seq x y z
N MET A 1 12.49 3.02 -5.90
CA MET A 1 11.41 2.12 -6.38
C MET A 1 11.18 2.39 -7.85
N ASP A 2 11.05 1.37 -8.68
CA ASP A 2 10.83 1.53 -10.12
C ASP A 2 9.40 2.05 -10.43
N ILE A 3 9.20 2.76 -11.53
CA ILE A 3 7.90 3.36 -11.88
C ILE A 3 6.83 2.31 -12.18
N ARG A 4 7.24 1.14 -12.70
CA ARG A 4 6.32 0.02 -12.96
C ARG A 4 5.79 -0.57 -11.66
N LEU A 5 6.68 -0.78 -10.69
CA LEU A 5 6.34 -1.27 -9.36
C LEU A 5 5.46 -0.28 -8.60
N LEU A 6 5.71 1.03 -8.77
CA LEU A 6 4.89 2.09 -8.20
C LEU A 6 3.48 2.10 -8.78
N ARG A 7 3.33 1.96 -10.10
CA ARG A 7 2.00 1.83 -10.73
C ARG A 7 1.28 0.56 -10.28
N GLN A 8 1.96 -0.58 -10.21
CA GLN A 8 1.37 -1.82 -9.74
C GLN A 8 0.89 -1.69 -8.30
N PHE A 9 1.71 -1.11 -7.42
CA PHE A 9 1.35 -0.81 -6.04
C PHE A 9 0.07 0.01 -5.93
N TRP A 10 0.01 1.16 -6.62
CA TRP A 10 -1.18 2.02 -6.60
C TRP A 10 -2.40 1.36 -7.22
N SER A 11 -2.21 0.50 -8.22
CA SER A 11 -3.31 -0.26 -8.82
C SER A 11 -3.91 -1.28 -7.85
N ILE A 12 -3.08 -2.02 -7.11
CA ILE A 12 -3.52 -2.98 -6.08
C ILE A 12 -4.20 -2.25 -4.92
N LEU A 13 -3.63 -1.12 -4.50
CA LEU A 13 -4.18 -0.28 -3.45
C LEU A 13 -5.55 0.29 -3.85
N ALA A 14 -5.67 0.82 -5.07
CA ALA A 14 -6.93 1.37 -5.59
C ALA A 14 -8.00 0.30 -5.83
N ALA A 15 -7.61 -0.94 -6.15
CA ALA A 15 -8.53 -2.07 -6.26
C ALA A 15 -8.98 -2.62 -4.89
N SER A 16 -8.30 -2.24 -3.82
CA SER A 16 -8.63 -2.66 -2.45
C SER A 16 -9.65 -1.71 -1.82
N PRO A 17 -10.56 -2.21 -0.97
CA PRO A 17 -11.57 -1.37 -0.32
C PRO A 17 -10.92 -0.40 0.68
N ASN A 18 -10.70 0.85 0.23
CA ASN A 18 -10.05 1.95 0.96
C ASN A 18 -10.77 2.36 2.26
N GLN A 19 -12.02 1.93 2.44
CA GLN A 19 -12.85 2.30 3.59
C GLN A 19 -12.30 1.80 4.94
N ARG A 20 -11.37 0.83 4.95
CA ARG A 20 -10.64 0.44 6.18
C ARG A 20 -9.43 1.31 6.48
N LEU A 21 -8.78 1.92 5.48
CA LEU A 21 -7.52 2.65 5.66
C LEU A 21 -7.68 3.88 6.57
N ALA A 22 -8.78 4.62 6.44
CA ALA A 22 -9.01 5.86 7.19
C ALA A 22 -9.13 5.65 8.72
N SER A 23 -9.49 4.43 9.16
CA SER A 23 -9.70 4.07 10.57
C SER A 23 -8.45 3.44 11.22
N LEU A 24 -7.42 3.11 10.44
CA LEU A 24 -6.24 2.38 10.93
C LEU A 24 -5.10 3.34 11.33
N ASP A 25 -4.39 2.99 12.40
CA ASP A 25 -3.12 3.61 12.77
C ASP A 25 -2.02 3.31 11.74
N ASP A 26 -0.94 4.11 11.73
CA ASP A 26 0.15 4.00 10.74
C ASP A 26 0.77 2.59 10.67
N SER A 27 0.96 1.95 11.84
CA SER A 27 1.44 0.57 11.95
C SER A 27 0.46 -0.44 11.36
N SER A 28 -0.84 -0.18 11.51
CA SER A 28 -1.91 -1.04 11.01
C SER A 28 -2.14 -0.84 9.51
N VAL A 29 -2.00 0.40 9.01
CA VAL A 29 -2.04 0.74 7.58
C VAL A 29 -0.90 0.02 6.85
N SER A 30 0.34 0.16 7.32
CA SER A 30 1.48 -0.49 6.69
C SER A 30 1.33 -2.02 6.66
N LYS A 31 0.87 -2.62 7.76
CA LYS A 31 0.58 -4.05 7.82
C LYS A 31 -0.51 -4.47 6.85
N TRP A 32 -1.62 -3.74 6.80
CA TRP A 32 -2.73 -4.03 5.88
C TRP A 32 -2.30 -3.95 4.41
N ILE A 33 -1.53 -2.91 4.05
CA ILE A 33 -0.99 -2.75 2.69
C ILE A 33 -0.06 -3.93 2.35
N VAL A 34 0.78 -4.36 3.28
CA VAL A 34 1.64 -5.53 3.07
C VAL A 34 0.82 -6.81 2.90
N ASP A 35 -0.26 -6.98 3.67
CA ASP A 35 -1.15 -8.14 3.56
C ASP A 35 -1.87 -8.19 2.20
N ILE A 36 -2.39 -7.08 1.68
CA ILE A 36 -3.00 -7.05 0.32
C ILE A 36 -1.97 -7.31 -0.78
N LEU A 37 -0.74 -6.80 -0.65
CA LEU A 37 0.32 -7.06 -1.62
C LEU A 37 0.77 -8.52 -1.61
N LYS A 38 0.74 -9.19 -0.44
CA LYS A 38 1.02 -10.62 -0.36
C LYS A 38 -0.12 -11.49 -0.89
N ALA A 39 -1.35 -11.02 -0.73
CA ALA A 39 -2.53 -11.70 -1.24
C ALA A 39 -2.65 -11.58 -2.77
N ASP A 40 -2.02 -10.57 -3.37
CA ASP A 40 -2.03 -10.36 -4.81
C ASP A 40 -1.03 -11.31 -5.52
N PRO A 41 -1.50 -12.20 -6.41
CA PRO A 41 -0.63 -13.18 -7.09
C PRO A 41 0.25 -12.54 -8.18
N THR A 42 -0.03 -11.30 -8.59
CA THR A 42 0.77 -10.57 -9.59
C THR A 42 1.94 -9.83 -8.95
N PHE A 43 1.92 -9.65 -7.63
CA PHE A 43 2.96 -8.95 -6.90
C PHE A 43 4.14 -9.88 -6.60
N ASP A 44 5.34 -9.49 -7.03
CA ASP A 44 6.56 -10.23 -6.72
C ASP A 44 7.00 -9.97 -5.26
N PRO A 45 7.01 -10.97 -4.38
CA PRO A 45 7.42 -10.81 -2.99
C PRO A 45 8.88 -10.37 -2.81
N ARG A 46 9.73 -10.46 -3.84
CA ARG A 46 11.10 -9.91 -3.81
C ARG A 46 11.12 -8.39 -3.73
N ASN A 47 10.06 -7.73 -4.21
CA ASN A 47 9.90 -6.28 -4.16
C ASN A 47 9.31 -5.78 -2.83
N LEU A 48 8.84 -6.69 -1.98
CA LEU A 48 8.16 -6.40 -0.73
C LEU A 48 9.01 -5.57 0.26
N PRO A 49 10.33 -5.79 0.42
CA PRO A 49 11.18 -4.93 1.27
C PRO A 49 11.23 -3.48 0.74
N THR A 50 11.39 -3.32 -0.57
CA THR A 50 11.43 -2.02 -1.24
C THR A 50 10.12 -1.26 -1.10
N VAL A 51 8.99 -1.97 -1.28
CA VAL A 51 7.66 -1.39 -1.15
C VAL A 51 7.35 -1.08 0.32
N ASN A 52 7.77 -1.92 1.27
CA ASN A 52 7.57 -1.67 2.69
C ASN A 52 8.30 -0.39 3.15
N GLN A 53 9.53 -0.16 2.70
CA GLN A 53 10.26 1.08 2.97
C GLN A 53 9.57 2.30 2.33
N TYR A 54 9.05 2.15 1.11
CA TYR A 54 8.26 3.19 0.45
C TYR A 54 6.97 3.51 1.22
N ILE A 55 6.22 2.48 1.66
CA ILE A 55 5.00 2.66 2.45
C ILE A 55 5.32 3.43 3.72
N GLN A 56 6.31 3.01 4.51
CA GLN A 56 6.68 3.67 5.77
C GLN A 56 7.03 5.16 5.61
N THR A 57 7.64 5.54 4.48
CA THR A 57 7.98 6.94 4.19
C THR A 57 6.83 7.76 3.61
N ARG A 58 5.72 7.10 3.23
CA ARG A 58 4.58 7.69 2.52
C ARG A 58 3.24 7.41 3.19
N ILE A 59 3.21 6.81 4.38
CA ILE A 59 1.98 6.56 5.16
C ILE A 59 1.11 7.83 5.29
N PRO A 60 1.66 9.01 5.65
CA PRO A 60 0.83 10.21 5.81
C PRO A 60 0.10 10.59 4.52
N LEU A 61 0.76 10.40 3.36
CA LEU A 61 0.19 10.68 2.05
C LEU A 61 -0.87 9.65 1.64
N ILE A 62 -0.64 8.37 1.92
CA ILE A 62 -1.61 7.30 1.64
C ILE A 62 -2.89 7.52 2.47
N ARG A 63 -2.74 7.99 3.71
CA ARG A 63 -3.85 8.33 4.59
C ARG A 63 -4.65 9.52 4.07
N ASP A 64 -3.98 10.59 3.67
CA ASP A 64 -4.61 11.79 3.08
C ASP A 64 -5.46 11.41 1.86
N LEU A 65 -4.89 10.61 0.95
CA LEU A 65 -5.60 10.10 -0.22
C LEU A 65 -6.79 9.18 0.11
N SER A 66 -6.71 8.44 1.22
CA SER A 66 -7.81 7.59 1.68
C SER A 66 -8.95 8.39 2.33
N GLN A 67 -8.67 9.58 2.86
CA GLN A 67 -9.67 10.47 3.46
C GLN A 67 -10.36 11.37 2.43
N GLN A 68 -9.76 11.55 1.25
CA GLN A 68 -10.33 12.33 0.15
C GLN A 68 -11.24 11.50 -0.79
N ALA A 69 -11.33 10.19 -0.61
CA ALA A 69 -12.07 9.25 -1.46
C ALA A 69 -13.49 8.96 -0.97
#